data_AF-A0AAN4ZIK7-F1
#
_entry.id   AF-A0AAN4ZIK7-F1
#
_cell.length_a   1.000
_cell.length_b   1.000
_cell.length_c   1.000
_cell.angle_alpha   90.00
_cell.angle_beta   90.00
_cell.angle_gamma   90.00
#
_symmetry.space_group_name_H-M   'P 1'
#
loop_
_entity.id
_entity.type
_entity.pdbx_description
1 polymer ?
#
loop_
_entity_poly.entity_id
_entity_poly.type
_entity_poly.pdbx_seq_one_letter_code
_entity_poly.pdbx_strand_id
1 'polypeptide(L)'
;MRSDRMRSIAEELDANGYSPVEGWGENGWAVTLNITEEIDSLKSFGINQFNVYISDRVSVRRSLPDVRRRECRDKKYRVDLPSTSIIIVFHNEAFSTLLRSVNSIIDRSPHHLLKEIILVDDFSKRAFLHAPLEKELAVLSTRVAIKIIRSRERIGLIRARMIGATHASGDVLTFLDSHIECTEGWLEPLLERIREDRKNVPCPIIDVINDATFAYQKGIEQFRGGFNWNLAFRWYSMPSDMIHARSGDHTQPIQSPTMAGGLFSIDRRYFEELGTYDPGMDIWGGENLEMSFRIWQCGGRVEIVPCSHVGHIFRKSSPHDFPGRTSGSVLNANLMRVAEVWMDEWKWLFYKTAPQALKLRETIDVSERVELRKRLRCKSFQ
;
A
#
# COMPACT_ATOMS: atom_id res chain seq x y z
N MET A 1 -41.57 -20.58 -4.47
CA MET A 1 -40.53 -20.71 -3.42
C MET A 1 -39.07 -20.85 -3.91
N ARG A 2 -38.77 -20.82 -5.23
CA ARG A 2 -37.39 -20.58 -5.75
C ARG A 2 -37.16 -19.15 -6.27
N SER A 3 -38.22 -18.34 -6.33
CA SER A 3 -38.20 -16.97 -6.86
C SER A 3 -37.70 -15.92 -5.85
N ASP A 4 -37.98 -16.07 -4.55
CA ASP A 4 -37.57 -15.09 -3.53
C ASP A 4 -36.14 -15.32 -3.01
N ARG A 5 -35.59 -16.54 -3.15
CA ARG A 5 -34.26 -16.89 -2.64
C ARG A 5 -33.10 -16.42 -3.52
N MET A 6 -33.40 -16.02 -4.77
CA MET A 6 -32.42 -15.43 -5.70
C MET A 6 -32.53 -13.90 -5.79
N ARG A 7 -33.68 -13.31 -5.40
CA ARG A 7 -33.81 -11.85 -5.28
C ARG A 7 -33.05 -11.29 -4.07
N SER A 8 -32.97 -12.01 -2.94
CA SER A 8 -32.28 -11.54 -1.73
C SER A 8 -30.75 -11.53 -1.85
N ILE A 9 -30.14 -12.55 -2.47
CA ILE A 9 -28.66 -12.67 -2.60
C ILE A 9 -28.05 -11.55 -3.48
N ALA A 10 -28.83 -10.98 -4.41
CA ALA A 10 -28.40 -9.96 -5.36
C ALA A 10 -28.59 -8.52 -4.86
N GLU A 11 -29.39 -8.30 -3.81
CA GLU A 11 -29.44 -7.03 -3.05
C GLU A 11 -28.39 -7.01 -1.92
N GLU A 12 -27.89 -8.19 -1.51
CA GLU A 12 -27.04 -8.45 -0.33
C GLU A 12 -25.51 -8.39 -0.58
N LEU A 13 -25.02 -8.26 -1.82
CA LEU A 13 -23.59 -8.10 -2.16
C LEU A 13 -23.10 -6.64 -2.09
N ASP A 14 -23.67 -5.93 -1.11
CA ASP A 14 -23.34 -4.62 -0.55
C ASP A 14 -24.00 -3.44 -1.28
N ALA A 15 -25.25 -3.11 -0.93
CA ALA A 15 -25.87 -1.84 -1.31
C ALA A 15 -25.05 -0.70 -0.70
N ASN A 16 -24.47 0.18 -1.53
CA ASN A 16 -23.68 1.33 -1.07
C ASN A 16 -24.45 2.12 0.01
N GLY A 17 -24.02 1.97 1.26
CA GLY A 17 -24.65 2.55 2.45
C GLY A 17 -24.10 3.92 2.83
N TYR A 18 -23.27 4.52 1.97
CA TYR A 18 -22.62 5.80 2.25
C TYR A 18 -23.65 6.89 2.57
N SER A 19 -23.66 7.33 3.82
CA SER A 19 -24.58 8.30 4.39
C SER A 19 -23.87 8.98 5.57
N PRO A 20 -22.98 9.95 5.29
CA PRO A 20 -22.15 10.58 6.31
C PRO A 20 -23.01 11.29 7.37
N VAL A 21 -22.61 11.15 8.62
CA VAL A 21 -23.19 11.86 9.77
C VAL A 21 -22.28 13.03 10.11
N GLU A 22 -22.86 14.21 10.28
CA GLU A 22 -22.10 15.43 10.56
C GLU A 22 -21.24 15.28 11.83
N GLY A 23 -19.97 15.66 11.73
CA GLY A 23 -18.99 15.60 12.83
C GLY A 23 -18.38 14.22 13.11
N TRP A 24 -18.92 13.13 12.55
CA TRP A 24 -18.40 11.80 12.83
C TRP A 24 -17.01 11.59 12.24
N GLY A 25 -16.05 11.25 13.11
CA GLY A 25 -14.67 10.97 12.74
C GLY A 25 -13.87 12.20 12.31
N GLU A 26 -14.43 13.41 12.41
CA GLU A 26 -13.72 14.65 12.15
C GLU A 26 -12.49 14.81 13.04
N ASN A 27 -11.47 15.49 12.53
CA ASN A 27 -10.15 15.60 13.14
C ASN A 27 -9.52 14.23 13.50
N GLY A 28 -9.88 13.19 12.76
CA GLY A 28 -9.44 11.81 12.99
C GLY A 28 -9.90 11.21 14.32
N TRP A 29 -10.92 11.74 14.98
CA TRP A 29 -11.40 11.22 16.26
C TRP A 29 -12.09 9.86 16.15
N ALA A 30 -12.08 9.11 17.25
CA ALA A 30 -12.79 7.84 17.33
C ALA A 30 -14.30 8.06 17.27
N VAL A 31 -14.99 7.26 16.46
CA VAL A 31 -16.46 7.19 16.50
C VAL A 31 -16.88 6.21 17.59
N THR A 32 -17.75 6.65 18.49
CA THR A 32 -18.36 5.82 19.53
C THR A 32 -19.79 5.49 19.10
N LEU A 33 -20.11 4.20 19.10
CA LEU A 33 -21.43 3.70 18.73
C LEU A 33 -22.26 3.46 20.00
N ASN A 34 -23.58 3.61 19.90
CA ASN A 34 -24.49 3.09 20.90
C ASN A 34 -24.71 1.58 20.71
N ILE A 35 -25.33 0.90 21.68
CA ILE A 35 -25.50 -0.57 21.68
C ILE A 35 -26.20 -1.08 20.41
N THR A 36 -27.21 -0.36 19.91
CA THR A 36 -27.94 -0.77 18.70
C THR A 36 -27.05 -0.65 17.46
N GLU A 37 -26.31 0.45 17.34
CA GLU A 37 -25.36 0.68 16.25
C GLU A 37 -24.19 -0.32 16.30
N GLU A 38 -23.70 -0.68 17.49
CA GLU A 38 -22.67 -1.71 17.66
C GLU A 38 -23.13 -3.04 17.06
N ILE A 39 -24.36 -3.49 17.39
CA ILE A 39 -24.94 -4.73 16.85
C ILE A 39 -25.03 -4.68 15.32
N ASP A 40 -25.45 -3.56 14.75
CA ASP A 40 -25.54 -3.39 13.30
C ASP A 40 -24.15 -3.37 12.64
N SER A 41 -23.17 -2.72 13.27
CA SER A 41 -21.81 -2.63 12.76
C SER A 41 -21.14 -3.99 12.62
N LEU A 42 -21.39 -4.90 13.58
CA LEU A 42 -20.84 -6.26 13.59
C LEU A 42 -21.29 -7.09 12.37
N LYS A 43 -22.49 -6.83 11.83
CA LYS A 43 -23.00 -7.53 10.63
C LYS A 43 -22.15 -7.25 9.39
N SER A 44 -21.56 -6.06 9.32
CA SER A 44 -20.77 -5.59 8.17
C SER A 44 -19.26 -5.79 8.32
N PHE A 45 -18.75 -6.00 9.54
CA PHE A 45 -17.30 -6.07 9.82
C PHE A 45 -16.60 -7.17 9.01
N GLY A 46 -17.23 -8.33 8.88
CA GLY A 46 -16.66 -9.49 8.17
C GLY A 46 -16.44 -9.26 6.67
N ILE A 47 -17.12 -8.28 6.07
CA ILE A 47 -17.14 -8.04 4.63
C ILE A 47 -15.80 -7.48 4.13
N ASN A 48 -15.23 -6.50 4.84
CA ASN A 48 -13.93 -5.90 4.51
C ASN A 48 -12.88 -6.08 5.63
N GLN A 49 -13.23 -6.74 6.73
CA GLN A 49 -12.37 -6.91 7.92
C GLN A 49 -12.01 -5.58 8.60
N PHE A 50 -12.96 -4.63 8.55
CA PHE A 50 -13.02 -3.38 9.32
C PHE A 50 -14.47 -2.90 9.38
N ASN A 51 -14.76 -1.91 10.22
CA ASN A 51 -16.11 -1.41 10.48
C ASN A 51 -16.66 -0.53 9.33
N VAL A 52 -17.21 -1.18 8.29
CA VAL A 52 -17.83 -0.49 7.13
C VAL A 52 -18.99 0.40 7.56
N TYR A 53 -19.78 -0.02 8.55
CA TYR A 53 -20.88 0.79 9.10
C TYR A 53 -20.44 2.19 9.56
N ILE A 54 -19.33 2.26 10.31
CA ILE A 54 -18.73 3.54 10.71
C ILE A 54 -18.14 4.25 9.50
N SER A 55 -17.38 3.53 8.65
CA SER A 55 -16.78 4.14 7.46
C SER A 55 -17.83 4.84 6.59
N ASP A 56 -18.98 4.24 6.38
CA ASP A 56 -20.04 4.81 5.54
C ASP A 56 -20.70 6.05 6.14
N ARG A 57 -20.54 6.25 7.46
CA ARG A 57 -21.04 7.42 8.21
C ARG A 57 -19.96 8.46 8.48
N VAL A 58 -18.69 8.18 8.21
CA VAL A 58 -17.60 9.15 8.26
C VAL A 58 -17.43 9.78 6.89
N SER A 59 -17.40 11.11 6.82
CA SER A 59 -17.18 11.84 5.57
C SER A 59 -15.96 11.32 4.80
N VAL A 60 -16.09 11.16 3.48
CA VAL A 60 -14.94 10.86 2.59
C VAL A 60 -13.95 12.02 2.49
N ARG A 61 -14.30 13.19 3.06
CA ARG A 61 -13.47 14.40 3.12
C ARG A 61 -13.22 14.86 4.57
N ARG A 62 -13.32 13.96 5.55
CA ARG A 62 -13.09 14.32 6.96
C ARG A 62 -11.72 14.98 7.18
N SER A 63 -11.66 15.90 8.13
CA SER A 63 -10.40 16.50 8.58
C SER A 63 -9.54 15.51 9.38
N LEU A 64 -8.23 15.73 9.40
CA LEU A 64 -7.25 14.94 10.16
C LEU A 64 -6.33 15.87 10.97
N PRO A 65 -5.76 15.37 12.08
CA PRO A 65 -4.79 16.17 12.83
C PRO A 65 -3.45 16.22 12.07
N ASP A 66 -2.73 17.34 12.18
CA ASP A 66 -1.33 17.39 11.74
C ASP A 66 -0.45 16.68 12.77
N VAL A 67 -0.16 15.40 12.52
CA VAL A 67 0.64 14.54 13.42
C VAL A 67 2.16 14.77 13.28
N ARG A 68 2.60 15.56 12.30
CA ARG A 68 4.02 15.81 12.04
C ARG A 68 4.63 16.57 13.21
N ARG A 69 5.93 16.35 13.44
CA ARG A 69 6.70 17.18 14.37
C ARG A 69 6.84 18.60 13.86
N ARG A 70 7.10 19.54 14.78
CA ARG A 70 7.24 20.97 14.46
C ARG A 70 8.28 21.22 13.37
N GLU A 71 9.44 20.55 13.45
CA GLU A 71 10.53 20.68 12.49
C GLU A 71 10.10 20.25 11.08
N CYS A 72 9.22 19.25 10.96
CA CYS A 72 8.66 18.84 9.67
C CYS A 72 7.64 19.83 9.12
N ARG A 73 6.88 20.52 9.98
CA ARG A 73 5.93 21.57 9.57
C ARG A 73 6.64 22.83 9.10
N ASP A 74 7.77 23.16 9.73
CA ASP A 74 8.58 24.32 9.40
C ASP A 74 9.52 24.07 8.20
N LYS A 75 9.73 22.80 7.82
CA LYS A 75 10.61 22.39 6.72
C LYS A 75 10.09 22.90 5.38
N LYS A 76 10.96 23.58 4.64
CA LYS A 76 10.71 24.03 3.26
C LYS A 76 11.28 22.98 2.30
N TYR A 77 10.48 22.63 1.29
CA TYR A 77 10.88 21.74 0.21
C TYR A 77 11.22 22.54 -1.04
N ARG A 78 11.95 21.91 -1.97
CA ARG A 78 12.25 22.52 -3.26
C ARG A 78 10.99 22.75 -4.07
N VAL A 79 11.04 23.71 -4.99
CA VAL A 79 9.92 24.01 -5.90
C VAL A 79 9.98 23.12 -7.14
N ASP A 80 11.16 22.66 -7.54
CA ASP A 80 11.41 21.83 -8.73
C ASP A 80 11.30 20.32 -8.44
N LEU A 81 10.29 19.91 -7.68
CA LEU A 81 10.03 18.50 -7.38
C LEU A 81 9.43 17.76 -8.60
N PRO A 82 9.77 16.47 -8.79
CA PRO A 82 9.23 15.67 -9.88
C PRO A 82 7.71 15.45 -9.74
N SER A 83 7.02 15.29 -10.86
CA SER A 83 5.59 14.94 -10.84
C SER A 83 5.39 13.46 -10.47
N THR A 84 4.25 13.11 -9.87
CA THR A 84 3.93 11.72 -9.52
C THR A 84 2.61 11.25 -10.12
N SER A 85 2.59 10.00 -10.58
CA SER A 85 1.38 9.23 -10.83
C SER A 85 1.07 8.37 -9.61
N ILE A 86 -0.08 8.62 -8.99
CA ILE A 86 -0.56 7.79 -7.88
C ILE A 86 -1.18 6.51 -8.44
N ILE A 87 -0.81 5.35 -7.91
CA ILE A 87 -1.37 4.06 -8.32
C ILE A 87 -2.03 3.41 -7.10
N ILE A 88 -3.34 3.18 -7.21
CA ILE A 88 -4.14 2.48 -6.21
C ILE A 88 -4.71 1.22 -6.83
N VAL A 89 -4.42 0.07 -6.23
CA VAL A 89 -5.05 -1.21 -6.59
C VAL A 89 -6.19 -1.48 -5.62
N PHE A 90 -7.31 -1.96 -6.14
CA PHE A 90 -8.45 -2.36 -5.31
C PHE A 90 -9.14 -3.61 -5.84
N HIS A 91 -9.70 -4.41 -4.92
CA HIS A 91 -10.56 -5.55 -5.21
C HIS A 91 -11.62 -5.66 -4.13
N ASN A 92 -12.89 -5.50 -4.50
CA ASN A 92 -14.03 -5.53 -3.58
C ASN A 92 -13.85 -4.60 -2.37
N GLU A 93 -13.24 -3.43 -2.57
CA GLU A 93 -13.05 -2.45 -1.49
C GLU A 93 -14.39 -1.78 -1.11
N ALA A 94 -14.52 -1.32 0.14
CA ALA A 94 -15.69 -0.54 0.54
C ALA A 94 -15.70 0.80 -0.19
N PHE A 95 -16.88 1.26 -0.60
CA PHE A 95 -17.03 2.49 -1.38
C PHE A 95 -16.48 3.72 -0.64
N SER A 96 -16.85 3.86 0.64
CA SER A 96 -16.44 4.98 1.48
C SER A 96 -14.93 5.04 1.71
N THR A 97 -14.25 3.91 1.94
CA THR A 97 -12.79 3.90 2.16
C THR A 97 -12.01 4.19 0.88
N LEU A 98 -12.44 3.64 -0.26
CA LEU A 98 -11.82 3.92 -1.56
C LEU A 98 -11.94 5.40 -1.92
N LEU A 99 -13.15 5.97 -1.82
CA LEU A 99 -13.35 7.38 -2.10
C LEU A 99 -12.65 8.28 -1.08
N ARG A 100 -12.58 7.91 0.20
CA ARG A 100 -11.83 8.67 1.20
C ARG A 100 -10.34 8.69 0.87
N SER A 101 -9.79 7.57 0.41
CA SER A 101 -8.41 7.50 -0.07
C SER A 101 -8.18 8.49 -1.21
N VAL A 102 -8.99 8.41 -2.28
CA VAL A 102 -8.88 9.30 -3.45
C VAL A 102 -9.05 10.77 -3.07
N ASN A 103 -10.06 11.12 -2.27
CA ASN A 103 -10.27 12.51 -1.84
C ASN A 103 -9.10 13.01 -0.98
N SER A 104 -8.58 12.21 -0.03
CA SER A 104 -7.44 12.61 0.80
C SER A 104 -6.20 12.95 -0.02
N ILE A 105 -5.96 12.23 -1.11
CA ILE A 105 -4.85 12.46 -2.04
C ILE A 105 -5.06 13.78 -2.79
N ILE A 106 -6.26 13.99 -3.36
CA ILE A 106 -6.58 15.21 -4.11
C ILE A 106 -6.54 16.44 -3.21
N ASP A 107 -7.05 16.33 -1.98
CA ASP A 107 -7.18 17.47 -1.08
C ASP A 107 -5.86 17.87 -0.42
N ARG A 108 -4.91 16.94 -0.26
CA ARG A 108 -3.67 17.16 0.53
C ARG A 108 -2.38 16.98 -0.27
N SER A 109 -2.47 16.92 -1.60
CA SER A 109 -1.29 16.92 -2.48
C SER A 109 -1.24 18.22 -3.28
N PRO A 110 -0.06 18.85 -3.44
CA PRO A 110 0.08 20.01 -4.31
C PRO A 110 -0.30 19.67 -5.75
N HIS A 111 -1.24 20.41 -6.33
CA HIS A 111 -1.80 20.14 -7.66
C HIS A 111 -0.74 20.05 -8.78
N HIS A 112 0.35 20.81 -8.68
CA HIS A 112 1.43 20.79 -9.68
C HIS A 112 2.30 19.54 -9.61
N LEU A 113 2.31 18.81 -8.49
CA LEU A 113 3.04 17.55 -8.31
C LEU A 113 2.17 16.34 -8.64
N LEU A 114 0.86 16.44 -8.45
CA LEU A 114 -0.08 15.36 -8.70
C LEU A 114 -0.44 15.28 -10.19
N LYS A 115 0.27 14.44 -10.94
CA LYS A 115 0.07 14.28 -12.40
C LYS A 115 -1.27 13.63 -12.72
N GLU A 116 -1.55 12.52 -12.04
CA GLU A 116 -2.75 11.70 -12.24
C GLU A 116 -2.93 10.70 -11.10
N ILE A 117 -4.15 10.16 -10.99
CA ILE A 117 -4.48 9.03 -10.12
C ILE A 117 -4.95 7.87 -11.00
N ILE A 118 -4.30 6.71 -10.87
CA ILE A 118 -4.62 5.49 -11.61
C ILE A 118 -5.20 4.48 -10.63
N LEU A 119 -6.46 4.14 -10.83
CA LEU A 119 -7.20 3.15 -10.08
C LEU A 119 -7.22 1.84 -10.88
N VAL A 120 -6.59 0.80 -10.36
CA VAL A 120 -6.57 -0.53 -11.00
C VAL A 120 -7.53 -1.45 -10.24
N ASP A 121 -8.65 -1.77 -10.88
CA ASP A 121 -9.61 -2.74 -10.40
C ASP A 121 -9.13 -4.16 -10.74
N ASP A 122 -8.77 -4.92 -9.72
CA ASP A 122 -8.37 -6.31 -9.80
C ASP A 122 -9.60 -7.23 -9.71
N PHE A 123 -10.53 -7.07 -10.65
CA PHE A 123 -11.71 -7.93 -10.83
C PHE A 123 -12.73 -7.91 -9.67
N SER A 124 -13.10 -6.71 -9.24
CA SER A 124 -14.18 -6.51 -8.25
C SER A 124 -15.53 -7.02 -8.77
N LYS A 125 -16.34 -7.55 -7.84
CA LYS A 125 -17.68 -8.11 -8.08
C LYS A 125 -18.81 -7.21 -7.56
N ARG A 126 -18.50 -6.23 -6.71
CA ARG A 126 -19.51 -5.36 -6.08
C ARG A 126 -20.01 -4.31 -7.06
N ALA A 127 -21.32 -4.24 -7.25
CA ALA A 127 -21.96 -3.40 -8.26
C ALA A 127 -21.58 -1.91 -8.15
N PHE A 128 -21.46 -1.38 -6.92
CA PHE A 128 -21.11 0.03 -6.70
C PHE A 128 -19.69 0.39 -7.12
N LEU A 129 -18.79 -0.59 -7.26
CA LEU A 129 -17.42 -0.34 -7.72
C LEU A 129 -17.34 -0.15 -9.24
N HIS A 130 -18.45 -0.31 -9.98
CA HIS A 130 -18.51 -0.09 -11.42
C HIS A 130 -19.09 1.30 -11.74
N ALA A 131 -20.29 1.36 -12.33
CA ALA A 131 -20.89 2.61 -12.78
C ALA A 131 -21.06 3.67 -11.67
N PRO A 132 -21.47 3.33 -10.42
CA PRO A 132 -21.57 4.34 -9.36
C PRO A 132 -20.23 4.97 -8.99
N LEU A 133 -19.16 4.17 -8.86
CA LEU A 133 -17.81 4.68 -8.64
C LEU A 133 -17.35 5.58 -9.79
N GLU A 134 -17.55 5.16 -11.04
CA GLU A 134 -17.15 5.95 -12.22
C GLU A 134 -17.84 7.32 -12.27
N LYS A 135 -19.09 7.40 -11.82
CA LYS A 135 -19.81 8.67 -11.68
C LYS A 135 -19.13 9.61 -10.68
N GLU A 136 -18.77 9.11 -9.50
CA GLU A 136 -18.08 9.92 -8.49
C GLU A 136 -16.67 10.35 -8.96
N LEU A 137 -15.93 9.42 -9.58
CA LEU A 137 -14.60 9.71 -10.12
C LEU A 137 -14.63 10.72 -11.27
N ALA A 138 -15.68 10.73 -12.09
CA ALA A 138 -15.85 11.72 -13.15
C ALA A 138 -15.97 13.15 -12.59
N VAL A 139 -16.63 13.32 -11.45
CA VAL A 139 -16.70 14.62 -10.75
C VAL A 139 -15.30 15.02 -10.25
N LEU A 140 -14.58 14.09 -9.62
CA LEU A 140 -13.22 14.34 -9.11
C LEU A 140 -12.20 14.58 -10.22
N SER A 141 -12.45 14.05 -11.43
CA SER A 141 -11.59 14.21 -12.60
C SER A 141 -11.49 15.67 -13.09
N THR A 142 -12.36 16.55 -12.60
CA THR A 142 -12.26 18.00 -12.84
C THR A 142 -11.10 18.66 -12.09
N ARG A 143 -10.55 18.01 -11.06
CA ARG A 143 -9.45 18.52 -10.22
C ARG A 143 -8.10 17.87 -10.49
N VAL A 144 -8.09 16.64 -10.99
CA VAL A 144 -6.89 15.89 -11.35
C VAL A 144 -7.28 14.85 -12.39
N ALA A 145 -6.38 14.49 -13.31
CA ALA A 145 -6.66 13.37 -14.22
C ALA A 145 -6.82 12.06 -13.42
N ILE A 146 -7.95 11.37 -13.58
CA ILE A 146 -8.19 10.05 -12.98
C ILE A 146 -8.42 9.02 -14.10
N LYS A 147 -7.74 7.89 -14.00
CA LYS A 147 -7.89 6.75 -14.90
C LYS A 147 -8.35 5.54 -14.11
N ILE A 148 -9.30 4.78 -14.66
CA ILE A 148 -9.68 3.48 -14.12
C ILE A 148 -9.32 2.38 -15.10
N ILE A 149 -8.61 1.37 -14.63
CA ILE A 149 -8.17 0.21 -15.42
C ILE A 149 -8.87 -1.01 -14.83
N ARG A 150 -9.63 -1.72 -15.66
CA ARG A 150 -10.40 -2.90 -15.23
C ARG A 150 -9.72 -4.18 -15.71
N SER A 151 -9.32 -5.03 -14.77
CA SER A 151 -8.81 -6.37 -15.08
C SER A 151 -9.97 -7.29 -15.47
N ARG A 152 -9.76 -8.15 -16.48
CA ARG A 152 -10.77 -9.10 -16.96
C ARG A 152 -10.89 -10.35 -16.08
N GLU A 153 -9.88 -10.59 -15.26
CA GLU A 153 -9.78 -11.70 -14.30
C GLU A 153 -9.01 -11.23 -13.06
N ARG A 154 -9.05 -12.03 -12.00
CA ARG A 154 -8.32 -11.75 -10.75
C ARG A 154 -6.83 -12.07 -10.95
N ILE A 155 -6.03 -11.04 -11.15
CA ILE A 155 -4.59 -11.15 -11.46
C ILE A 155 -3.70 -10.93 -10.24
N GLY A 156 -4.21 -10.32 -9.17
CA GLY A 156 -3.47 -10.06 -7.95
C GLY A 156 -2.85 -8.68 -7.84
N LEU A 157 -2.50 -8.28 -6.61
CA LEU A 157 -1.89 -7.00 -6.27
C LEU A 157 -0.65 -6.73 -7.12
N ILE A 158 0.24 -7.71 -7.22
CA ILE A 158 1.56 -7.55 -7.85
C ILE A 158 1.41 -7.20 -9.33
N ARG A 159 0.60 -7.97 -10.06
CA ARG A 159 0.34 -7.74 -11.49
C ARG A 159 -0.48 -6.48 -11.72
N ALA A 160 -1.48 -6.22 -10.87
CA ALA A 160 -2.27 -4.99 -10.96
C ALA A 160 -1.40 -3.73 -10.77
N ARG A 161 -0.44 -3.74 -9.83
CA ARG A 161 0.53 -2.64 -9.67
C ARG A 161 1.40 -2.44 -10.90
N MET A 162 1.86 -3.52 -11.53
CA MET A 162 2.62 -3.43 -12.79
C MET A 162 1.77 -2.84 -13.91
N ILE A 163 0.50 -3.24 -14.05
CA ILE A 163 -0.43 -2.64 -15.02
C ILE A 163 -0.64 -1.16 -14.76
N GLY A 164 -0.80 -0.75 -13.50
CA GLY A 164 -0.88 0.67 -13.13
C GLY A 164 0.37 1.43 -13.55
N ALA A 165 1.55 0.86 -13.30
CA ALA A 165 2.83 1.44 -13.66
C ALA A 165 3.02 1.61 -15.17
N THR A 166 2.55 0.67 -16.00
CA THR A 166 2.66 0.80 -17.47
C THR A 166 1.78 1.91 -18.05
N HIS A 167 0.74 2.35 -17.35
CA HIS A 167 -0.16 3.41 -17.79
C HIS A 167 0.15 4.78 -17.17
N ALA A 168 1.15 4.83 -16.28
CA ALA A 168 1.60 6.03 -15.59
C ALA A 168 2.49 6.91 -16.49
N SER A 169 2.30 8.22 -16.37
CA SER A 169 3.02 9.24 -17.14
C SER A 169 3.83 10.22 -16.29
N GLY A 170 3.68 10.18 -14.97
CA GLY A 170 4.48 10.96 -14.02
C GLY A 170 5.95 10.54 -14.02
N ASP A 171 6.80 11.40 -13.47
CA ASP A 171 8.23 11.11 -13.30
C ASP A 171 8.44 10.05 -12.20
N VAL A 172 7.60 10.11 -11.16
CA VAL A 172 7.57 9.20 -10.01
C VAL A 172 6.30 8.35 -10.05
N LEU A 173 6.41 7.11 -9.57
CA LEU A 173 5.29 6.25 -9.22
C LEU A 173 5.11 6.29 -7.70
N THR A 174 3.91 6.63 -7.22
CA THR A 174 3.57 6.53 -5.80
C THR A 174 2.46 5.49 -5.63
N PHE A 175 2.80 4.36 -5.03
CA PHE A 175 1.86 3.29 -4.75
C PHE A 175 1.18 3.54 -3.41
N LEU A 176 -0.14 3.41 -3.38
CA LEU A 176 -0.97 3.50 -2.18
C LEU A 176 -2.01 2.37 -2.18
N ASP A 177 -2.35 1.89 -0.99
CA ASP A 177 -3.46 0.95 -0.84
C ASP A 177 -4.81 1.71 -0.90
N SER A 178 -5.91 0.98 -1.08
CA SER A 178 -7.24 1.54 -1.34
C SER A 178 -8.03 1.95 -0.08
N HIS A 179 -7.38 1.91 1.09
CA HIS A 179 -7.96 2.21 2.39
C HIS A 179 -6.95 2.99 3.24
N ILE A 180 -6.57 4.15 2.72
CA ILE A 180 -5.61 5.07 3.31
C ILE A 180 -6.20 6.45 3.50
N GLU A 181 -5.54 7.28 4.30
CA GLU A 181 -5.80 8.72 4.36
C GLU A 181 -4.47 9.49 4.45
N CYS A 182 -4.15 10.25 3.40
CA CYS A 182 -2.97 11.11 3.38
C CYS A 182 -3.12 12.27 4.37
N THR A 183 -2.03 12.72 4.99
CA THR A 183 -2.00 13.92 5.85
C THR A 183 -1.50 15.14 5.09
N GLU A 184 -1.59 16.34 5.68
CA GLU A 184 -1.00 17.53 5.08
C GLU A 184 0.52 17.42 4.94
N GLY A 185 1.04 17.79 3.76
CA GLY A 185 2.49 17.78 3.46
C GLY A 185 3.09 16.38 3.40
N TRP A 186 2.28 15.35 3.11
CA TRP A 186 2.75 13.97 3.01
C TRP A 186 3.62 13.72 1.77
N LEU A 187 3.43 14.47 0.67
CA LEU A 187 3.95 14.09 -0.64
C LEU A 187 5.34 14.67 -0.93
N GLU A 188 5.51 15.97 -0.67
CA GLU A 188 6.74 16.72 -0.90
C GLU A 188 7.99 16.07 -0.26
N PRO A 189 7.94 15.59 1.01
CA PRO A 189 9.09 14.92 1.61
C PRO A 189 9.51 13.66 0.86
N LEU A 190 8.57 12.92 0.26
CA LEU A 190 8.88 11.72 -0.51
C LEU A 190 9.56 12.10 -1.84
N LEU A 191 8.98 13.06 -2.57
CA LEU A 191 9.49 13.48 -3.87
C LEU A 191 10.86 14.16 -3.78
N GLU A 192 11.13 14.89 -2.68
CA GLU A 192 12.43 15.47 -2.39
C GLU A 192 13.53 14.39 -2.33
N ARG A 193 13.27 13.26 -1.66
CA ARG A 193 14.26 12.17 -1.57
C ARG A 193 14.62 11.59 -2.94
N ILE A 194 13.63 11.44 -3.83
CA ILE A 194 13.84 10.94 -5.19
C ILE A 194 14.56 11.99 -6.05
N ARG A 195 14.25 13.27 -5.82
CA ARG A 195 14.90 14.40 -6.49
C ARG A 195 16.38 14.51 -6.16
N GLU A 196 16.76 14.20 -4.92
CA GLU A 196 18.16 14.16 -4.45
C GLU A 196 18.94 12.99 -5.07
N ASP A 197 18.35 11.80 -5.07
CA ASP A 197 18.89 10.62 -5.76
C ASP A 197 17.73 9.77 -6.27
N ARG A 198 17.70 9.58 -7.59
CA ARG A 198 16.69 8.81 -8.31
C ARG A 198 16.56 7.36 -7.81
N LYS A 199 17.62 6.81 -7.20
CA LYS A 199 17.65 5.45 -6.65
C LYS A 199 17.16 5.35 -5.20
N ASN A 200 16.74 6.46 -4.60
CA ASN A 200 16.05 6.44 -3.32
C ASN A 200 14.60 5.97 -3.52
N VAL A 201 14.15 5.08 -2.64
CA VAL A 201 12.79 4.56 -2.58
C VAL A 201 12.20 4.94 -1.20
N PRO A 202 11.64 6.16 -1.09
CA PRO A 202 11.07 6.66 0.16
C PRO A 202 9.67 6.09 0.43
N CYS A 203 9.45 5.75 1.70
CA CYS A 203 8.19 5.30 2.27
C CYS A 203 7.72 6.34 3.31
N PRO A 204 6.41 6.61 3.42
CA PRO A 204 5.88 7.40 4.51
C PRO A 204 5.97 6.64 5.84
N ILE A 205 5.84 7.35 6.95
CA ILE A 205 5.35 6.75 8.20
C ILE A 205 3.91 6.30 7.96
N ILE A 206 3.65 5.03 8.24
CA ILE A 206 2.33 4.45 8.13
C ILE A 206 1.65 4.58 9.48
N ASP A 207 0.75 5.55 9.58
CA ASP A 207 -0.10 5.76 10.74
C ASP A 207 -1.25 4.75 10.74
N VAL A 208 -1.87 4.53 11.90
CA VAL A 208 -2.94 3.54 12.07
C VAL A 208 -4.29 4.24 11.99
N ILE A 209 -5.14 3.81 11.07
CA ILE A 209 -6.58 4.07 11.14
C ILE A 209 -7.21 2.85 11.82
N ASN A 210 -7.80 3.04 12.99
CA ASN A 210 -8.36 1.95 13.77
C ASN A 210 -9.51 1.26 13.01
N ASP A 211 -9.42 -0.06 12.85
CA ASP A 211 -10.37 -0.87 12.09
C ASP A 211 -11.76 -0.94 12.72
N ALA A 212 -11.89 -0.65 14.02
CA ALA A 212 -13.15 -0.69 14.75
C ALA A 212 -13.81 0.69 14.90
N THR A 213 -13.03 1.75 15.14
CA THR A 213 -13.54 3.09 15.50
C THR A 213 -13.21 4.19 14.49
N PHE A 214 -12.39 3.90 13.47
CA PHE A 214 -11.85 4.86 12.50
C PHE A 214 -11.02 6.01 13.09
N ALA A 215 -10.59 5.89 14.35
CA ALA A 215 -9.66 6.82 14.97
C ALA A 215 -8.33 6.84 14.21
N TYR A 216 -7.81 8.04 13.93
CA TYR A 216 -6.49 8.24 13.36
C TYR A 216 -5.45 8.26 14.48
N GLN A 217 -4.48 7.35 14.43
CA GLN A 217 -3.48 7.16 15.46
C GLN A 217 -2.08 7.27 14.84
N LYS A 218 -1.31 8.24 15.32
CA LYS A 218 0.08 8.43 14.90
C LYS A 218 0.90 7.16 15.13
N GLY A 219 1.56 6.68 14.09
CA GLY A 219 2.49 5.57 14.10
C GLY A 219 3.80 5.93 14.82
N ILE A 220 4.57 4.90 15.16
CA ILE A 220 5.81 5.09 15.92
C ILE A 220 6.95 5.38 14.96
N GLU A 221 7.51 6.60 15.04
CA GLU A 221 8.58 7.09 14.15
C GLU A 221 9.95 6.42 14.35
N GLN A 222 10.11 5.61 15.41
CA GLN A 222 11.39 4.97 15.76
C GLN A 222 11.49 3.51 15.34
N PHE A 223 10.74 3.11 14.32
CA PHE A 223 10.77 1.75 13.77
C PHE A 223 11.26 1.75 12.32
N ARG A 224 11.92 0.66 11.95
CA ARG A 224 12.31 0.33 10.57
C ARG A 224 11.79 -1.05 10.21
N GLY A 225 11.57 -1.26 8.92
CA GLY A 225 11.20 -2.56 8.38
C GLY A 225 12.38 -3.52 8.42
N GLY A 226 12.11 -4.74 8.84
CA GLY A 226 12.99 -5.89 8.65
C GLY A 226 12.17 -7.13 8.33
N PHE A 227 12.80 -8.29 8.51
CA PHE A 227 12.17 -9.58 8.31
C PHE A 227 12.79 -10.59 9.27
N ASN A 228 12.05 -11.65 9.59
CA ASN A 228 12.56 -12.83 10.28
C ASN A 228 12.87 -13.93 9.26
N TRP A 229 13.48 -15.04 9.70
CA TRP A 229 13.95 -16.09 8.78
C TRP A 229 12.84 -16.88 8.08
N ASN A 230 11.57 -16.76 8.46
CA ASN A 230 10.46 -17.29 7.66
C ASN A 230 9.97 -16.31 6.57
N LEU A 231 10.73 -15.24 6.32
CA LEU A 231 10.45 -14.19 5.35
C LEU A 231 9.11 -13.49 5.60
N ALA A 232 8.75 -13.31 6.87
CA ALA A 232 7.67 -12.41 7.26
C ALA A 232 8.23 -11.02 7.58
N PHE A 233 7.58 -9.99 7.05
CA PHE A 233 7.89 -8.60 7.40
C PHE A 233 7.67 -8.34 8.89
N ARG A 234 8.57 -7.56 9.51
CA ARG A 234 8.51 -7.16 10.92
C ARG A 234 8.97 -5.72 11.09
N TRP A 235 8.37 -5.02 12.03
CA TRP A 235 8.87 -3.73 12.51
C TRP A 235 9.90 -3.97 13.62
N TYR A 236 11.07 -3.37 13.49
CA TYR A 236 12.13 -3.38 14.51
C TYR A 236 12.43 -1.97 14.96
N SER A 237 12.65 -1.77 16.25
CA SER A 237 13.11 -0.49 16.79
C SER A 237 14.44 -0.11 16.13
N MET A 238 14.63 1.19 15.90
CA MET A 238 15.90 1.72 15.41
C MET A 238 17.03 1.42 16.42
N PRO A 239 18.19 0.95 15.95
CA PRO A 239 19.40 0.86 16.77
C PRO A 239 19.82 2.21 17.36
N SER A 240 20.41 2.22 18.57
CA SER A 240 20.78 3.45 19.27
C SER A 240 21.81 4.29 18.51
N ASP A 241 22.79 3.65 17.86
CA ASP A 241 23.78 4.31 17.00
C ASP A 241 23.12 5.06 15.84
N MET A 242 22.10 4.49 15.22
CA MET A 242 21.31 5.16 14.18
C MET A 242 20.52 6.35 14.73
N ILE A 243 19.99 6.25 15.94
CA ILE A 243 19.32 7.38 16.61
C ILE A 243 20.32 8.51 16.90
N HIS A 244 21.50 8.18 17.43
CA HIS A 244 22.55 9.16 17.73
C HIS A 244 23.12 9.82 16.48
N ALA A 245 23.31 9.07 15.39
CA ALA A 245 23.85 9.58 14.12
C ALA A 245 23.00 10.72 13.53
N ARG A 246 21.69 10.75 13.83
CA ARG A 246 20.78 11.80 13.39
C ARG A 246 20.94 13.11 14.13
N SER A 247 21.74 13.15 15.20
CA SER A 247 22.11 14.38 15.92
C SER A 247 20.89 15.24 16.34
N GLY A 248 19.77 14.60 16.69
CA GLY A 248 18.52 15.26 17.06
C GLY A 248 17.66 15.77 15.89
N ASP A 249 18.09 15.65 14.65
CA ASP A 249 17.28 15.99 13.48
C ASP A 249 16.28 14.87 13.15
N HIS A 250 15.06 15.05 13.64
CA HIS A 250 13.95 14.14 13.43
C HIS A 250 13.37 14.18 12.00
N THR A 251 13.82 15.12 11.15
CA THR A 251 13.36 15.22 9.76
C THR A 251 14.17 14.35 8.78
N GLN A 252 15.32 13.83 9.21
CA GLN A 252 16.16 12.98 8.38
C GLN A 252 15.48 11.65 8.03
N PRO A 253 15.70 11.12 6.81
CA PRO A 253 15.23 9.80 6.43
C PRO A 253 15.87 8.69 7.29
N ILE A 254 15.12 7.61 7.51
CA ILE A 254 15.57 6.40 8.21
C ILE A 254 15.88 5.34 7.17
N GLN A 255 17.10 4.83 7.14
CA GLN A 255 17.43 3.68 6.30
C GLN A 255 16.73 2.43 6.83
N SER A 256 15.94 1.79 5.97
CA SER A 256 15.13 0.63 6.32
C SER A 256 15.58 -0.59 5.52
N PRO A 257 15.99 -1.70 6.17
CA PRO A 257 16.33 -2.94 5.47
C PRO A 257 15.22 -3.42 4.53
N THR A 258 13.96 -3.26 4.95
CA THR A 258 12.79 -3.61 4.13
C THR A 258 11.70 -2.55 4.22
N MET A 259 10.79 -2.55 3.25
CA MET A 259 9.54 -1.79 3.32
C MET A 259 8.34 -2.70 3.57
N ALA A 260 7.28 -2.15 4.15
CA ALA A 260 5.99 -2.84 4.26
C ALA A 260 5.42 -3.18 2.87
N GLY A 261 5.68 -2.31 1.88
CA GLY A 261 5.35 -2.52 0.47
C GLY A 261 4.00 -1.94 0.06
N GLY A 262 3.07 -1.69 0.97
CA GLY A 262 1.78 -1.04 0.69
C GLY A 262 1.93 0.37 0.11
N LEU A 263 2.74 1.19 0.78
CA LEU A 263 2.87 2.62 0.50
C LEU A 263 4.34 2.99 0.28
N PHE A 264 4.69 3.46 -0.91
CA PHE A 264 6.04 3.96 -1.23
C PHE A 264 6.05 4.77 -2.53
N SER A 265 7.09 5.57 -2.73
CA SER A 265 7.35 6.26 -4.01
C SER A 265 8.67 5.79 -4.62
N ILE A 266 8.73 5.75 -5.95
CA ILE A 266 9.92 5.35 -6.70
C ILE A 266 9.98 6.09 -8.04
N ASP A 267 11.17 6.49 -8.49
CA ASP A 267 11.34 7.00 -9.86
C ASP A 267 10.87 5.95 -10.87
N ARG A 268 10.06 6.38 -11.84
CA ARG A 268 9.43 5.45 -12.79
C ARG A 268 10.46 4.71 -13.64
N ARG A 269 11.49 5.41 -14.12
CA ARG A 269 12.56 4.78 -14.91
C ARG A 269 13.38 3.82 -14.06
N TYR A 270 13.60 4.14 -12.78
CA TYR A 270 14.34 3.26 -11.88
C TYR A 270 13.55 2.00 -11.56
N PHE A 271 12.22 2.11 -11.39
CA PHE A 271 11.34 0.96 -11.28
C PHE A 271 11.41 0.04 -12.51
N GLU A 272 11.43 0.61 -13.73
CA GLU A 272 11.61 -0.13 -14.98
C GLU A 272 13.01 -0.77 -15.09
N GLU A 273 14.08 -0.03 -14.78
CA GLU A 273 15.48 -0.51 -14.77
C GLU A 273 15.69 -1.67 -13.79
N LEU A 274 15.05 -1.60 -12.63
CA LEU A 274 15.06 -2.70 -11.67
C LEU A 274 14.31 -3.92 -12.19
N GLY A 275 13.54 -3.84 -13.29
CA GLY A 275 12.72 -4.92 -13.82
C GLY A 275 11.37 -5.04 -13.11
N THR A 276 10.76 -3.91 -12.73
CA THR A 276 9.40 -3.79 -12.16
C THR A 276 9.15 -4.70 -10.95
N TYR A 277 8.04 -5.44 -10.86
CA TYR A 277 7.95 -6.58 -9.94
C TYR A 277 8.33 -7.88 -10.67
N ASP A 278 8.58 -8.96 -9.92
CA ASP A 278 8.74 -10.28 -10.52
C ASP A 278 7.38 -10.79 -11.06
N PRO A 279 7.21 -10.94 -12.39
CA PRO A 279 5.93 -11.35 -12.99
C PRO A 279 5.53 -12.79 -12.65
N GLY A 280 6.48 -13.60 -12.17
CA GLY A 280 6.22 -14.96 -11.70
C GLY A 280 5.63 -15.02 -10.29
N MET A 281 5.56 -13.90 -9.56
CA MET A 281 4.82 -13.84 -8.30
C MET A 281 3.32 -13.71 -8.54
N ASP A 282 2.54 -14.36 -7.67
CA ASP A 282 1.10 -14.50 -7.82
C ASP A 282 0.35 -13.89 -6.63
N ILE A 283 -0.78 -13.24 -6.90
CA ILE A 283 -1.68 -12.59 -5.93
C ILE A 283 -1.00 -11.57 -5.01
N TRP A 284 -0.37 -12.03 -3.92
CA TRP A 284 0.16 -11.21 -2.85
C TRP A 284 1.18 -11.98 -2.01
N GLY A 285 2.16 -11.25 -1.46
CA GLY A 285 3.06 -11.73 -0.42
C GLY A 285 4.47 -11.95 -0.95
N GLY A 286 5.46 -11.42 -0.22
CA GLY A 286 6.89 -11.54 -0.53
C GLY A 286 7.42 -10.48 -1.49
N GLU A 287 6.55 -9.79 -2.25
CA GLU A 287 6.95 -8.77 -3.23
C GLU A 287 7.64 -7.57 -2.58
N ASN A 288 7.24 -7.23 -1.35
CA ASN A 288 7.82 -6.16 -0.57
C ASN A 288 9.27 -6.48 -0.15
N LEU A 289 9.53 -7.73 0.23
CA LEU A 289 10.88 -8.21 0.57
C LEU A 289 11.75 -8.37 -0.67
N GLU A 290 11.22 -8.96 -1.74
CA GLU A 290 11.91 -9.10 -3.03
C GLU A 290 12.40 -7.75 -3.55
N MET A 291 11.51 -6.77 -3.58
CA MET A 291 11.83 -5.43 -4.04
C MET A 291 12.84 -4.76 -3.11
N SER A 292 12.68 -4.91 -1.78
CA SER A 292 13.62 -4.34 -0.81
C SER A 292 15.04 -4.89 -1.00
N PHE A 293 15.19 -6.22 -1.12
CA PHE A 293 16.48 -6.87 -1.33
C PHE A 293 17.11 -6.43 -2.64
N ARG A 294 16.31 -6.39 -3.71
CA ARG A 294 16.76 -5.92 -5.01
C ARG A 294 17.23 -4.47 -4.99
N ILE A 295 16.47 -3.54 -4.38
CA ILE A 295 16.87 -2.13 -4.29
C ILE A 295 18.23 -2.00 -3.61
N TRP A 296 18.39 -2.61 -2.43
CA TRP A 296 19.64 -2.52 -1.66
C TRP A 296 20.82 -3.18 -2.39
N GLN A 297 20.65 -4.41 -2.88
CA GLN A 297 21.73 -5.14 -3.54
C GLN A 297 22.13 -4.50 -4.87
N CYS A 298 21.20 -3.87 -5.58
CA CYS A 298 21.44 -3.23 -6.88
C CYS A 298 21.74 -1.72 -6.77
N GLY A 299 22.11 -1.24 -5.57
CA GLY A 299 22.71 0.07 -5.35
C GLY A 299 21.74 1.23 -5.14
N GLY A 300 20.47 0.96 -4.85
CA GLY A 300 19.52 1.95 -4.35
C GLY A 300 19.38 1.91 -2.83
N ARG A 301 18.39 2.64 -2.31
CA ARG A 301 18.12 2.74 -0.87
C ARG A 301 16.64 2.72 -0.59
N VAL A 302 16.24 1.98 0.45
CA VAL A 302 14.89 2.05 1.00
C VAL A 302 14.92 2.94 2.23
N GLU A 303 14.11 3.99 2.24
CA GLU A 303 14.08 5.00 3.30
C GLU A 303 12.67 5.17 3.86
N ILE A 304 12.52 5.36 5.17
CA ILE A 304 11.29 5.85 5.78
C ILE A 304 11.46 7.35 6.04
N VAL A 305 10.54 8.18 5.57
CA VAL A 305 10.64 9.64 5.64
C VAL A 305 9.74 10.17 6.76
N PRO A 306 10.29 10.57 7.93
CA PRO A 306 9.47 10.88 9.11
C PRO A 306 8.55 12.10 8.97
N CYS A 307 8.77 12.97 7.99
CA CYS A 307 7.89 14.10 7.73
C CYS A 307 6.69 13.76 6.83
N SER A 308 6.68 12.56 6.24
CA SER A 308 5.59 12.08 5.40
C SER A 308 4.75 11.07 6.19
N HIS A 309 3.45 11.35 6.34
CA HIS A 309 2.52 10.53 7.12
C HIS A 309 1.30 10.16 6.30
N VAL A 310 0.97 8.87 6.28
CA VAL A 310 -0.23 8.35 5.63
C VAL A 310 -0.89 7.33 6.56
N GLY A 311 -2.16 7.55 6.91
CA GLY A 311 -2.93 6.60 7.70
C GLY A 311 -3.34 5.40 6.86
N HIS A 312 -3.33 4.22 7.44
CA HIS A 312 -3.73 2.97 6.79
C HIS A 312 -4.62 2.15 7.72
N ILE A 313 -5.69 1.56 7.18
CA ILE A 313 -6.55 0.64 7.94
C ILE A 313 -5.86 -0.74 8.05
N PHE A 314 -5.29 -1.05 9.21
CA PHE A 314 -4.68 -2.36 9.45
C PHE A 314 -5.74 -3.40 9.78
N ARG A 315 -5.86 -4.41 8.91
CA ARG A 315 -6.77 -5.55 9.11
C ARG A 315 -6.08 -6.67 9.87
N LYS A 316 -6.83 -7.37 10.73
CA LYS A 316 -6.34 -8.58 11.42
C LYS A 316 -6.27 -9.81 10.50
N SER A 317 -7.11 -9.84 9.47
CA SER A 317 -7.22 -10.93 8.49
C SER A 317 -7.42 -10.36 7.09
N SER A 318 -6.90 -11.05 6.08
CA SER A 318 -7.15 -10.67 4.68
C SER A 318 -8.60 -11.04 4.28
N PRO A 319 -9.40 -10.13 3.72
CA PRO A 319 -10.73 -10.44 3.18
C PRO A 319 -10.68 -11.06 1.77
N HIS A 320 -9.49 -11.20 1.18
CA HIS A 320 -9.35 -11.53 -0.23
C HIS A 320 -9.30 -13.04 -0.47
N ASP A 321 -9.95 -13.46 -1.56
CA ASP A 321 -9.91 -14.80 -2.09
C ASP A 321 -8.60 -15.10 -2.83
N PHE A 322 -8.19 -16.38 -2.82
CA PHE A 322 -7.07 -16.92 -3.59
C PHE A 322 -7.63 -17.93 -4.61
N PRO A 323 -8.02 -17.50 -5.82
CA PRO A 323 -8.69 -18.36 -6.78
C PRO A 323 -7.84 -19.58 -7.15
N GLY A 324 -8.41 -20.78 -7.00
CA GLY A 324 -7.78 -22.05 -7.44
C GLY A 324 -6.56 -22.52 -6.63
N ARG A 325 -6.14 -21.79 -5.58
CA ARG A 325 -4.97 -22.13 -4.75
C ARG A 325 -5.20 -21.77 -3.29
N THR A 326 -4.43 -22.36 -2.37
CA THR A 326 -4.44 -21.90 -0.97
C THR A 326 -3.52 -20.71 -0.81
N SER A 327 -3.84 -19.79 0.11
CA SER A 327 -2.98 -18.65 0.44
C SER A 327 -1.55 -19.10 0.79
N GLY A 328 -1.43 -20.22 1.50
CA GLY A 328 -0.16 -20.82 1.85
C GLY A 328 0.65 -21.30 0.65
N SER A 329 0.05 -21.93 -0.36
CA SER A 329 0.82 -22.41 -1.53
C SER A 329 1.33 -21.24 -2.39
N VAL A 330 0.50 -20.21 -2.59
CA VAL A 330 0.88 -18.99 -3.30
C VAL A 330 2.01 -18.26 -2.56
N LEU A 331 1.86 -18.06 -1.26
CA LEU A 331 2.88 -17.37 -0.45
C LEU A 331 4.20 -18.15 -0.45
N ASN A 332 4.17 -19.47 -0.27
CA ASN A 332 5.39 -20.28 -0.29
C ASN A 332 6.09 -20.22 -1.65
N ALA A 333 5.34 -20.22 -2.76
CA ALA A 333 5.90 -20.06 -4.09
C ALA A 333 6.58 -18.69 -4.26
N ASN A 334 5.92 -17.60 -3.88
CA ASN A 334 6.50 -16.25 -3.96
C ASN A 334 7.76 -16.13 -3.08
N LEU A 335 7.70 -16.56 -1.82
CA LEU A 335 8.84 -16.49 -0.89
C LEU A 335 10.02 -17.37 -1.33
N MET A 336 9.75 -18.53 -1.94
CA MET A 336 10.78 -19.35 -2.58
C MET A 336 11.49 -18.56 -3.69
N ARG A 337 10.75 -17.84 -4.55
CA ARG A 337 11.36 -16.98 -5.58
C ARG A 337 12.24 -15.89 -4.97
N VAL A 338 11.81 -15.27 -3.87
CA VAL A 338 12.64 -14.29 -3.13
C VAL A 338 13.94 -14.92 -2.68
N ALA A 339 13.84 -16.08 -2.02
CA ALA A 339 14.98 -16.76 -1.43
C ALA A 339 15.98 -17.25 -2.48
N GLU A 340 15.50 -17.87 -3.56
CA GLU A 340 16.36 -18.40 -4.61
C GLU A 340 17.14 -17.31 -5.35
N VAL A 341 16.53 -16.14 -5.58
CA VAL A 341 17.14 -15.07 -6.37
C VAL A 341 18.04 -14.18 -5.52
N TRP A 342 17.64 -13.85 -4.29
CA TRP A 342 18.22 -12.72 -3.56
C TRP A 342 18.94 -13.07 -2.26
N MET A 343 18.85 -14.31 -1.76
CA MET A 343 19.42 -14.67 -0.44
C MET A 343 20.68 -15.53 -0.50
N ASP A 344 21.21 -15.83 -1.70
CA ASP A 344 22.46 -16.60 -1.87
C ASP A 344 22.48 -17.89 -1.02
N GLU A 345 23.51 -18.12 -0.22
CA GLU A 345 23.59 -19.23 0.71
C GLU A 345 22.56 -19.13 1.85
N TRP A 346 22.21 -17.91 2.29
CA TRP A 346 21.35 -17.64 3.45
C TRP A 346 19.91 -18.15 3.29
N LYS A 347 19.48 -18.49 2.07
CA LYS A 347 18.19 -19.15 1.82
C LYS A 347 18.02 -20.47 2.59
N TRP A 348 19.11 -21.11 3.04
CA TRP A 348 19.00 -22.29 3.91
C TRP A 348 18.24 -22.00 5.21
N LEU A 349 18.36 -20.80 5.78
CA LEU A 349 17.63 -20.40 6.99
C LEU A 349 16.12 -20.37 6.74
N PHE A 350 15.71 -19.82 5.60
CA PHE A 350 14.32 -19.84 5.17
C PHE A 350 13.79 -21.26 5.02
N TYR A 351 14.51 -22.11 4.28
CA TYR A 351 14.05 -23.48 4.04
C TYR A 351 14.01 -24.36 5.29
N LYS A 352 14.80 -24.07 6.33
CA LYS A 352 14.63 -24.74 7.63
C LYS A 352 13.28 -24.43 8.29
N THR A 353 12.76 -23.21 8.09
CA THR A 353 11.47 -22.78 8.65
C THR A 353 10.27 -23.06 7.74
N ALA A 354 10.52 -23.24 6.43
CA ALA A 354 9.51 -23.47 5.40
C ALA A 354 9.88 -24.63 4.45
N PRO A 355 9.98 -25.88 4.94
CA PRO A 355 10.38 -27.03 4.12
C PRO A 355 9.44 -27.31 2.93
N GLN A 356 8.18 -26.88 3.01
CA GLN A 356 7.23 -26.96 1.90
C GLN A 356 7.62 -26.07 0.71
N ALA A 357 8.27 -24.92 0.96
CA ALA A 357 8.73 -24.02 -0.09
C ALA A 357 9.93 -24.62 -0.85
N LEU A 358 10.79 -25.38 -0.15
CA LEU A 358 11.94 -26.06 -0.75
C LEU A 358 11.53 -27.04 -1.86
N LYS A 359 10.40 -27.74 -1.69
CA LYS A 359 9.87 -28.70 -2.67
C LYS A 359 9.46 -28.05 -4.00
N LEU A 360 9.26 -26.73 -4.02
CA LEU A 360 8.87 -25.99 -5.21
C LEU A 360 10.06 -25.56 -6.08
N ARG A 361 11.29 -25.70 -5.57
CA ARG A 361 12.51 -25.25 -6.24
C ARG A 361 12.75 -25.94 -7.58
N GLU A 362 12.36 -27.21 -7.70
CA GLU A 362 12.55 -28.00 -8.91
C GLU A 362 11.50 -27.70 -9.99
N THR A 363 10.39 -27.06 -9.62
CA THR A 363 9.23 -26.86 -10.51
C THR A 363 9.00 -25.41 -10.92
N ILE A 364 9.58 -24.45 -10.21
CA ILE A 364 9.41 -23.02 -10.47
C ILE A 364 10.70 -22.42 -11.01
N ASP A 365 10.63 -21.89 -12.24
CA ASP A 365 11.76 -21.21 -12.87
C ASP A 365 11.91 -19.76 -12.37
N VAL A 366 13.15 -19.39 -12.03
CA VAL A 366 13.55 -18.04 -11.61
C VAL A 366 14.69 -17.47 -12.47
N SER A 367 15.03 -18.13 -13.58
CA SER A 367 16.21 -17.83 -14.39
C SER A 367 16.26 -16.38 -14.89
N GLU A 368 15.11 -15.82 -15.31
CA GLU A 368 15.02 -14.43 -15.75
C GLU A 368 15.44 -13.44 -14.65
N ARG A 369 15.00 -13.69 -13.41
CA ARG A 369 15.31 -12.84 -12.24
C ARG A 369 16.76 -12.97 -11.80
N VAL A 370 17.32 -14.19 -11.89
CA VAL A 370 18.76 -14.42 -11.68
C VAL A 370 19.59 -13.68 -12.72
N GLU A 371 19.20 -13.71 -13.99
CA GLU A 371 19.91 -13.01 -15.06
C GLU A 371 19.80 -11.49 -14.91
N LEU A 372 18.64 -10.97 -14.51
CA LEU A 372 18.48 -9.56 -14.15
C LEU A 372 19.44 -9.14 -13.03
N ARG A 373 19.55 -9.93 -11.95
CA ARG A 373 20.50 -9.66 -10.85
C ARG A 373 21.94 -9.58 -11.34
N LYS A 374 22.35 -10.46 -12.26
CA LYS A 374 23.68 -10.43 -12.89
C LYS A 374 23.88 -9.21 -13.77
N ARG A 375 22.93 -8.88 -14.66
CA ARG A 375 23.00 -7.73 -15.56
C ARG A 375 23.14 -6.40 -14.80
N LEU A 376 22.42 -6.27 -13.70
CA LEU A 376 22.48 -5.10 -12.82
C LEU A 376 23.72 -5.08 -11.91
N ARG A 377 24.54 -6.14 -11.93
CA ARG A 377 25.74 -6.31 -11.09
C ARG A 377 25.45 -6.11 -9.60
N CYS A 378 24.33 -6.67 -9.15
CA CYS A 378 23.91 -6.53 -7.77
C CYS A 378 24.87 -7.26 -6.83
N LYS A 379 25.01 -6.73 -5.61
CA LYS A 379 25.84 -7.29 -4.55
C LYS A 379 25.26 -8.61 -4.01
N SER A 380 26.09 -9.33 -3.27
CA SER A 380 25.68 -10.48 -2.45
C SER A 380 24.68 -10.06 -1.37
N PHE A 381 24.02 -11.06 -0.80
CA PHE A 381 23.20 -10.91 0.40
C PHE A 381 24.03 -10.68 1.68
N GLN A 382 25.26 -11.21 1.72
CA GLN A 382 26.30 -10.84 2.69
C GLN A 382 26.79 -9.42 2.43
#